data_AF-A0A534L1K0-F1
#
_entry.id   AF-A0A534L1K0-F1
#
_cell.length_a   1.000
_cell.length_b   1.000
_cell.length_c   1.000
_cell.angle_alpha   90.00
_cell.angle_beta   90.00
_cell.angle_gamma   90.00
#
_symmetry.space_group_name_H-M   'P 1'
#
loop_
_entity.id
_entity.type
_entity.pdbx_description
1 polymer ?
#
loop_
_entity_poly.entity_id
_entity_poly.type
_entity_poly.pdbx_seq_one_letter_code
_entity_poly.pdbx_strand_id
1 'polypeptide(L)'
;KGKAVFATFYPRDVDRMRTFVEVAKAVDRQFVVQARAAHLLVSLSQDTRIQVPDVLRDPDLLVYDRRFHRQETWEKNLFAQLGDRVVTSDYVREHQDELVVQLDFTTMPELIDIQPVPGSAFIHSKSEPIEENDEVEKAVANWVRFFKLRRSQYHASGHMSEREIADMIRAIAPKAVIPIHTEYPGRFTQFASHVVQPVLASPMPVG
;
A
#
# COMPACT_ATOMS: atom_id res chain seq x y z
N LYS A 1 -12.76 17.13 19.66
CA LYS A 1 -12.52 15.98 18.75
C LYS A 1 -11.17 16.21 18.11
N GLY A 2 -10.20 15.34 18.35
CA GLY A 2 -8.91 15.44 17.69
C GLY A 2 -8.96 14.95 16.25
N LYS A 3 -7.81 14.89 15.59
CA LYS A 3 -7.70 14.65 14.14
C LYS A 3 -7.17 13.26 13.84
N ALA A 4 -7.81 12.59 12.89
CA ALA A 4 -7.34 11.34 12.32
C ALA A 4 -6.17 11.54 11.36
N VAL A 5 -5.40 10.47 11.20
CA VAL A 5 -4.42 10.33 10.11
C VAL A 5 -4.95 9.24 9.19
N PHE A 6 -5.23 9.59 7.95
CA PHE A 6 -5.55 8.61 6.91
C PHE A 6 -4.29 8.33 6.10
N ALA A 7 -4.04 7.07 5.77
CA ALA A 7 -2.93 6.66 4.93
C ALA A 7 -3.44 5.81 3.77
N THR A 8 -2.95 6.08 2.56
CA THR A 8 -3.20 5.24 1.40
C THR A 8 -1.91 4.75 0.77
N PHE A 9 -1.86 3.45 0.52
CA PHE A 9 -0.75 2.76 -0.09
C PHE A 9 -1.27 1.47 -0.74
N TYR A 10 -0.41 0.71 -1.42
CA TYR A 10 -0.84 -0.52 -2.07
C TYR A 10 -1.19 -1.59 -1.02
N PRO A 11 -2.41 -2.17 -1.03
CA PRO A 11 -2.87 -3.03 0.07
C PRO A 11 -2.11 -4.37 0.18
N ARG A 12 -1.26 -4.70 -0.81
CA ARG A 12 -0.39 -5.89 -0.78
C ARG A 12 1.06 -5.58 -0.40
N ASP A 13 1.40 -4.31 -0.17
CA ASP A 13 2.73 -3.90 0.26
C ASP A 13 2.87 -4.13 1.77
N VAL A 14 3.45 -5.28 2.12
CA VAL A 14 3.58 -5.73 3.51
C VAL A 14 4.61 -4.91 4.28
N ASP A 15 5.68 -4.48 3.62
CA ASP A 15 6.69 -3.60 4.22
C ASP A 15 6.07 -2.24 4.57
N ARG A 16 5.21 -1.71 3.70
CA ARG A 16 4.47 -0.48 3.99
C ARG A 16 3.47 -0.64 5.13
N MET A 17 2.74 -1.76 5.17
CA MET A 17 1.86 -2.07 6.31
C MET A 17 2.65 -2.09 7.61
N ARG A 18 3.80 -2.78 7.64
CA ARG A 18 4.69 -2.82 8.82
C ARG A 18 5.15 -1.42 9.22
N THR A 19 5.60 -0.62 8.25
CA THR A 19 6.03 0.76 8.49
C THR A 19 4.92 1.59 9.14
N PHE A 20 3.68 1.49 8.66
CA PHE A 20 2.58 2.28 9.25
C PHE A 20 2.15 1.77 10.63
N VAL A 21 2.25 0.48 10.91
CA VAL A 21 2.06 -0.07 12.26
C VAL A 21 3.11 0.50 13.21
N GLU A 22 4.39 0.46 12.82
CA GLU A 22 5.49 1.02 13.61
C GLU A 22 5.33 2.53 13.83
N VAL A 23 4.97 3.28 12.79
CA VAL A 23 4.72 4.73 12.88
C VAL A 23 3.54 5.02 13.79
N ALA A 24 2.43 4.27 13.70
CA ALA A 24 1.27 4.47 14.56
C ALA A 24 1.65 4.31 16.03
N LYS A 25 2.38 3.23 16.37
CA LYS A 25 2.90 3.00 17.73
C LYS A 25 3.83 4.10 18.20
N ALA A 26 4.74 4.55 17.34
CA ALA A 26 5.70 5.61 17.68
C ALA A 26 5.04 6.97 17.96
N VAL A 27 3.79 7.17 17.55
CA VAL A 27 3.00 8.38 17.83
C VAL A 27 1.81 8.11 18.76
N ASP A 28 1.85 7.01 19.51
CA ASP A 28 0.83 6.59 20.48
C ASP A 28 -0.58 6.48 19.88
N ARG A 29 -0.66 5.87 18.68
CA ARG A 29 -1.90 5.62 17.95
C ARG A 29 -2.04 4.16 17.55
N GLN A 30 -3.28 3.70 17.44
CA GLN A 30 -3.60 2.40 16.87
C GLN A 30 -3.71 2.48 15.35
N PHE A 31 -3.35 1.40 14.67
CA PHE A 31 -3.42 1.27 13.23
C PHE A 31 -4.66 0.46 12.81
N VAL A 32 -5.56 1.10 12.06
CA VAL A 32 -6.76 0.48 11.52
C VAL A 32 -6.50 0.06 10.08
N VAL A 33 -6.59 -1.24 9.79
CA VAL A 33 -6.37 -1.82 8.46
C VAL A 33 -7.65 -2.46 7.90
N GLN A 34 -7.81 -2.48 6.58
CA GLN A 34 -8.96 -3.13 5.94
C GLN A 34 -8.94 -4.65 6.13
N ALA A 35 -10.11 -5.29 6.27
CA ALA A 35 -10.25 -6.73 6.51
C ALA A 35 -9.48 -7.61 5.52
N ARG A 36 -9.45 -7.26 4.24
CA ARG A 36 -8.68 -8.00 3.22
C ARG A 36 -7.17 -7.93 3.44
N ALA A 37 -6.64 -6.77 3.82
CA ALA A 37 -5.23 -6.61 4.11
C ALA A 37 -4.85 -7.32 5.42
N ALA A 38 -5.71 -7.24 6.44
CA ALA A 38 -5.57 -8.05 7.67
C ALA A 38 -5.53 -9.56 7.36
N HIS A 39 -6.43 -10.04 6.50
CA HIS A 39 -6.46 -11.45 6.10
C HIS A 39 -5.20 -11.88 5.33
N LEU A 40 -4.64 -10.99 4.49
CA LEU A 40 -3.35 -11.22 3.82
C LEU A 40 -2.22 -11.37 4.84
N LEU A 41 -2.13 -10.48 5.84
CA LEU A 41 -1.11 -10.56 6.88
C LEU A 41 -1.22 -11.86 7.69
N VAL A 42 -2.44 -12.27 8.07
CA VAL A 42 -2.68 -13.56 8.74
C VAL A 42 -2.24 -14.73 7.85
N SER A 43 -2.55 -14.69 6.56
CA SER A 43 -2.17 -15.76 5.62
C SER A 43 -0.65 -15.86 5.45
N LEU A 44 0.06 -14.73 5.45
CA LEU A 44 1.52 -14.68 5.32
C LEU A 44 2.25 -14.97 6.63
N SER A 45 1.57 -14.92 7.79
CA SER A 45 2.18 -15.18 9.11
C SER A 45 2.83 -16.55 9.26
N GLN A 46 2.48 -17.51 8.39
CA GLN A 46 3.05 -18.85 8.38
C GLN A 46 4.39 -18.93 7.65
N ASP A 47 4.76 -17.91 6.86
CA ASP A 47 6.05 -17.86 6.16
C ASP A 47 7.09 -17.14 7.03
N THR A 48 8.03 -17.89 7.60
CA THR A 48 9.09 -17.37 8.47
C THR A 48 10.08 -16.44 7.78
N ARG A 49 10.05 -16.36 6.44
CA ARG A 49 10.93 -15.48 5.65
C ARG A 49 10.35 -14.07 5.49
N ILE A 50 9.07 -13.87 5.80
CA ILE A 50 8.39 -12.59 5.63
C ILE A 50 8.07 -12.02 7.01
N GLN A 51 8.57 -10.82 7.28
CA GLN A 51 8.21 -10.11 8.51
C GLN A 51 6.85 -9.43 8.31
N VAL A 52 5.83 -9.94 8.99
CA VAL A 52 4.47 -9.41 8.94
C VAL A 52 4.02 -8.96 10.33
N PRO A 53 3.27 -7.85 10.46
CA PRO A 53 2.61 -7.52 11.72
C PRO A 53 1.66 -8.64 12.16
N ASP A 54 1.70 -9.03 13.43
CA ASP A 54 0.85 -10.10 13.98
C ASP A 54 -0.55 -9.55 14.27
N VAL A 55 -1.40 -9.54 13.25
CA VAL A 55 -2.79 -9.08 13.33
C VAL A 55 -3.58 -9.78 14.45
N LEU A 56 -3.28 -11.04 14.78
CA LEU A 56 -4.06 -11.79 15.76
C LEU A 56 -3.66 -11.47 17.21
N ARG A 57 -2.44 -10.98 17.45
CA ARG A 57 -1.93 -10.73 18.81
C ARG A 57 -1.59 -9.28 19.12
N ASP A 58 -1.34 -8.47 18.10
CA ASP A 58 -0.97 -7.07 18.27
C ASP A 58 -2.19 -6.23 18.70
N PRO A 59 -2.21 -5.67 19.93
CA PRO A 59 -3.36 -4.92 20.44
C PRO A 59 -3.52 -3.55 19.77
N ASP A 60 -2.47 -3.03 19.12
CA ASP A 60 -2.50 -1.74 18.45
C ASP A 60 -2.96 -1.86 16.99
N LEU A 61 -3.29 -3.08 16.54
CA LEU A 61 -3.77 -3.38 15.20
C LEU A 61 -5.26 -3.70 15.25
N LEU A 62 -6.04 -2.82 14.62
CA LEU A 62 -7.49 -2.90 14.52
C LEU A 62 -7.87 -3.25 13.09
N VAL A 63 -8.99 -3.95 12.92
CA VAL A 63 -9.50 -4.35 11.60
C VAL A 63 -10.83 -3.67 11.31
N TYR A 64 -10.89 -3.00 10.16
CA TYR A 64 -12.06 -2.24 9.74
C TYR A 64 -13.13 -3.16 9.13
N ASP A 65 -14.33 -3.15 9.71
CA ASP A 65 -15.54 -3.75 9.17
C ASP A 65 -16.39 -2.71 8.45
N ARG A 66 -16.57 -2.92 7.14
CA ARG A 66 -17.39 -2.09 6.25
C ARG A 66 -18.89 -2.35 6.39
N ARG A 67 -19.30 -3.32 7.22
CA ARG A 67 -20.69 -3.71 7.47
C ARG A 67 -21.45 -4.06 6.19
N PHE A 68 -20.82 -4.77 5.27
CA PHE A 68 -21.51 -5.28 4.09
C PHE A 68 -22.66 -6.21 4.48
N HIS A 69 -23.80 -6.11 3.79
CA HIS A 69 -24.96 -6.96 4.07
C HIS A 69 -24.63 -8.46 3.98
N ARG A 70 -23.73 -8.83 3.06
CA ARG A 70 -23.21 -10.18 2.91
C ARG A 70 -21.72 -10.19 3.24
N GLN A 71 -21.38 -10.81 4.37
CA GLN A 71 -20.00 -11.09 4.77
C GLN A 71 -19.59 -12.50 4.30
N GLU A 72 -18.38 -12.59 3.76
CA GLU A 72 -17.79 -13.86 3.32
C GLU A 72 -17.31 -14.70 4.50
N THR A 73 -17.18 -16.02 4.32
CA THR A 73 -16.80 -16.94 5.40
C THR A 73 -15.43 -16.62 6.00
N TRP A 74 -14.45 -16.25 5.17
CA TRP A 74 -13.11 -15.88 5.66
C TRP A 74 -13.14 -14.64 6.54
N GLU A 75 -14.01 -13.67 6.23
CA GLU A 75 -14.16 -12.41 6.96
C GLU A 75 -14.80 -12.66 8.32
N LYS A 76 -15.88 -13.47 8.36
CA LYS A 76 -16.50 -13.91 9.62
C LYS A 76 -15.51 -14.64 10.55
N ASN A 77 -14.71 -15.53 9.99
CA ASN A 77 -13.70 -16.28 10.75
C ASN A 77 -12.60 -15.36 11.28
N LEU A 78 -12.18 -14.35 10.50
CA LEU A 78 -11.22 -13.35 10.94
C LEU A 78 -11.81 -12.50 12.07
N PHE A 79 -13.03 -11.98 11.90
CA PHE A 79 -13.67 -11.13 12.89
C PHE A 79 -13.95 -11.86 14.21
N ALA A 80 -14.36 -13.13 14.15
CA ALA A 80 -14.55 -13.95 15.34
C ALA A 80 -13.27 -14.14 16.17
N GLN A 81 -12.09 -14.16 15.52
CA GLN A 81 -10.80 -14.25 16.21
C GLN A 81 -10.34 -12.92 16.80
N LEU A 82 -10.75 -11.80 16.18
CA LEU A 82 -10.32 -10.46 16.57
C LEU A 82 -11.20 -9.83 17.66
N GLY A 83 -12.47 -10.18 17.71
CA GLY A 83 -13.40 -9.71 18.75
C GLY A 83 -13.56 -8.18 18.73
N ASP A 84 -13.21 -7.54 19.84
CA ASP A 84 -13.31 -6.10 20.08
C ASP A 84 -12.35 -5.26 19.21
N ARG A 85 -11.32 -5.87 18.61
CA ARG A 85 -10.43 -5.20 17.65
C ARG A 85 -11.03 -5.05 16.25
N VAL A 86 -12.25 -5.52 16.03
CA VAL A 86 -13.02 -5.23 14.81
C VAL A 86 -13.79 -3.93 15.00
N VAL A 87 -13.44 -2.91 14.22
CA VAL A 87 -13.95 -1.53 14.36
C VAL A 87 -14.68 -1.08 13.11
N THR A 88 -15.61 -0.13 13.27
CA THR A 88 -16.46 0.39 12.20
C THR A 88 -16.21 1.87 11.94
N SER A 89 -16.90 2.45 10.95
CA SER A 89 -16.91 3.91 10.75
C SER A 89 -17.32 4.70 12.00
N ASP A 90 -18.24 4.16 12.81
CA ASP A 90 -18.71 4.82 14.03
C ASP A 90 -17.60 4.90 15.09
N TYR A 91 -16.86 3.80 15.27
CA TYR A 91 -15.69 3.78 16.15
C TYR A 91 -14.62 4.78 15.68
N VAL A 92 -14.27 4.75 14.38
CA VAL A 92 -13.26 5.65 13.82
C VAL A 92 -13.67 7.12 13.97
N ARG A 93 -14.95 7.43 13.77
CA ARG A 93 -15.53 8.77 13.94
C ARG A 93 -15.38 9.28 15.38
N GLU A 94 -15.50 8.40 16.37
CA GLU A 94 -15.43 8.74 17.79
C GLU A 94 -13.99 8.88 18.30
N HIS A 95 -13.05 8.09 17.77
CA HIS A 95 -11.66 7.97 18.25
C HIS A 95 -10.62 8.58 17.29
N GLN A 96 -10.98 9.63 16.53
CA GLN A 96 -10.13 10.12 15.44
C GLN A 96 -8.69 10.48 15.86
N ASP A 97 -8.47 11.08 17.01
CA ASP A 97 -7.13 11.43 17.52
C ASP A 97 -6.24 10.24 17.88
N GLU A 98 -6.82 9.06 18.05
CA GLU A 98 -6.14 7.85 18.51
C GLU A 98 -5.73 6.96 17.35
N LEU A 99 -6.13 7.31 16.12
CA LEU A 99 -6.09 6.39 15.00
C LEU A 99 -5.23 6.87 13.83
N VAL A 100 -4.53 5.91 13.24
CA VAL A 100 -4.04 5.93 11.86
C VAL A 100 -4.87 4.93 11.06
N VAL A 101 -5.56 5.37 10.02
CA VAL A 101 -6.53 4.55 9.27
C VAL A 101 -6.06 4.34 7.84
N GLN A 102 -5.91 3.07 7.45
CA GLN A 102 -5.60 2.69 6.09
C GLN A 102 -6.86 2.72 5.21
N LEU A 103 -6.80 3.55 4.18
CA LEU A 103 -7.81 3.61 3.12
C LEU A 103 -7.14 3.40 1.76
N ASP A 104 -7.87 2.80 0.82
CA ASP A 104 -7.51 2.81 -0.59
C ASP A 104 -8.63 3.42 -1.43
N PHE A 105 -8.45 3.52 -2.74
CA PHE A 105 -9.44 4.13 -3.62
C PHE A 105 -10.84 3.51 -3.47
N THR A 106 -10.91 2.20 -3.22
CA THR A 106 -12.18 1.45 -3.07
C THR A 106 -12.81 1.60 -1.69
N THR A 107 -12.06 2.09 -0.70
CA THR A 107 -12.52 2.30 0.69
C THR A 107 -12.59 3.78 1.08
N MET A 108 -12.11 4.72 0.25
CA MET A 108 -12.31 6.15 0.48
C MET A 108 -13.78 6.59 0.67
N PRO A 109 -14.80 5.96 0.05
CA PRO A 109 -16.19 6.31 0.32
C PRO A 109 -16.60 6.19 1.80
N GLU A 110 -15.90 5.38 2.60
CA GLU A 110 -16.13 5.25 4.05
C GLU A 110 -15.96 6.59 4.79
N LEU A 111 -15.24 7.55 4.20
CA LEU A 111 -15.11 8.90 4.75
C LEU A 111 -16.47 9.62 4.94
N ILE A 112 -17.51 9.23 4.18
CA ILE A 112 -18.89 9.74 4.36
C ILE A 112 -19.40 9.42 5.77
N ASP A 113 -19.15 8.19 6.23
CA ASP A 113 -19.61 7.68 7.52
C ASP A 113 -18.59 7.90 8.63
N ILE A 114 -17.32 8.13 8.31
CA ILE A 114 -16.30 8.50 9.30
C ILE A 114 -16.42 10.00 9.66
N GLN A 115 -16.75 10.85 8.68
CA GLN A 115 -16.80 12.33 8.80
C GLN A 115 -15.55 12.90 9.49
N PRO A 116 -14.40 12.86 8.80
CA PRO A 116 -13.15 13.30 9.37
C PRO A 116 -13.20 14.77 9.80
N VAL A 117 -12.57 15.08 10.94
CA VAL A 117 -12.41 16.46 11.39
C VAL A 117 -11.62 17.24 10.33
N PRO A 118 -12.11 18.41 9.84
CA PRO A 118 -11.40 19.20 8.85
C PRO A 118 -9.94 19.48 9.24
N GLY A 119 -9.04 19.36 8.27
CA GLY A 119 -7.61 19.47 8.48
C GLY A 119 -6.93 18.23 9.05
N SER A 120 -7.64 17.08 9.13
CA SER A 120 -7.04 15.76 9.34
C SER A 120 -6.02 15.42 8.27
N ALA A 121 -5.01 14.62 8.61
CA ALA A 121 -3.91 14.31 7.69
C ALA A 121 -4.33 13.22 6.69
N PHE A 122 -3.88 13.36 5.45
CA PHE A 122 -4.01 12.33 4.42
C PHE A 122 -2.63 12.06 3.82
N ILE A 123 -2.05 10.92 4.17
CA ILE A 123 -0.75 10.46 3.70
C ILE A 123 -0.96 9.63 2.43
N HIS A 124 -0.50 10.15 1.30
CA HIS A 124 -0.48 9.44 0.03
C HIS A 124 0.89 8.76 -0.15
N SER A 125 0.93 7.45 0.11
CA SER A 125 2.14 6.62 0.15
C SER A 125 2.15 5.53 -0.92
N LYS A 126 1.92 5.92 -2.18
CA LYS A 126 1.95 5.01 -3.34
C LYS A 126 3.19 5.25 -4.20
N SER A 127 3.62 4.21 -4.92
CA SER A 127 4.63 4.30 -5.97
C SER A 127 4.13 5.20 -7.12
N GLU A 128 5.01 5.54 -8.07
CA GLU A 128 4.64 6.39 -9.21
C GLU A 128 3.37 5.87 -9.87
N PRO A 129 2.43 6.76 -10.23
CA PRO A 129 1.31 6.34 -11.05
C PRO A 129 1.88 5.80 -12.35
N ILE A 130 1.69 4.50 -12.59
CA ILE A 130 1.72 4.00 -13.96
C ILE A 130 0.69 4.86 -14.69
N GLU A 131 1.07 5.48 -15.81
CA GLU A 131 0.35 6.56 -16.51
C GLU A 131 -1.15 6.26 -16.78
N GLU A 132 -1.56 5.00 -16.61
CA GLU A 132 -2.90 4.45 -16.87
C GLU A 132 -4.03 4.86 -15.92
N ASN A 133 -3.88 5.78 -14.94
CA ASN A 133 -5.03 6.09 -14.06
C ASN A 133 -5.17 7.50 -13.48
N ASP A 134 -5.03 8.52 -14.33
CA ASP A 134 -5.36 9.93 -14.01
C ASP A 134 -6.72 10.11 -13.33
N GLU A 135 -7.73 9.32 -13.72
CA GLU A 135 -9.08 9.43 -13.15
C GLU A 135 -9.15 9.00 -11.68
N VAL A 136 -8.36 7.98 -11.29
CA VAL A 136 -8.25 7.57 -9.89
C VAL A 136 -7.59 8.65 -9.05
N GLU A 137 -6.49 9.25 -9.53
CA GLU A 137 -5.82 10.35 -8.82
C GLU A 137 -6.72 11.59 -8.70
N LYS A 138 -7.47 11.94 -9.76
CA LYS A 138 -8.48 13.02 -9.71
C LYS A 138 -9.56 12.73 -8.67
N ALA A 139 -10.08 11.50 -8.63
CA ALA A 139 -11.09 11.12 -7.65
C ALA A 139 -10.56 11.17 -6.21
N VAL A 140 -9.33 10.69 -5.96
CA VAL A 140 -8.66 10.81 -4.66
C VAL A 140 -8.49 12.28 -4.26
N ALA A 141 -8.02 13.13 -5.18
CA ALA A 141 -7.87 14.56 -4.93
C ALA A 141 -9.22 15.25 -4.62
N ASN A 142 -10.29 14.83 -5.29
CA ASN A 142 -11.65 15.33 -5.03
C ASN A 142 -12.12 14.95 -3.62
N TRP A 143 -11.90 13.72 -3.17
CA TRP A 143 -12.22 13.30 -1.80
C TRP A 143 -11.44 14.08 -0.75
N VAL A 144 -10.12 14.21 -0.94
CA VAL A 144 -9.24 15.01 -0.07
C VAL A 144 -9.76 16.45 0.05
N ARG A 145 -10.12 17.07 -1.08
CA ARG A 145 -10.66 18.44 -1.12
C ARG A 145 -12.02 18.52 -0.41
N PHE A 146 -12.94 17.62 -0.72
CA PHE A 146 -14.31 17.61 -0.17
C PHE A 146 -14.29 17.53 1.36
N PHE A 147 -13.48 16.64 1.92
CA PHE A 147 -13.34 16.46 3.37
C PHE A 147 -12.30 17.40 4.02
N LYS A 148 -11.72 18.33 3.26
CA LYS A 148 -10.74 19.33 3.75
C LYS A 148 -9.53 18.67 4.43
N LEU A 149 -9.06 17.55 3.88
CA LEU A 149 -7.91 16.83 4.39
C LEU A 149 -6.59 17.50 3.95
N ARG A 150 -5.55 17.38 4.77
CA ARG A 150 -4.20 17.87 4.45
C ARG A 150 -3.40 16.75 3.79
N ARG A 151 -3.27 16.79 2.46
CA ARG A 151 -2.48 15.82 1.69
C ARG A 151 -0.99 16.00 1.93
N SER A 152 -0.29 14.90 2.18
CA SER A 152 1.18 14.79 2.12
C SER A 152 1.55 13.62 1.22
N GLN A 153 2.46 13.84 0.27
CA GLN A 153 2.96 12.79 -0.62
C GLN A 153 4.26 12.21 -0.02
N TYR A 154 4.30 10.89 0.15
CA TYR A 154 5.52 10.17 0.49
C TYR A 154 5.68 9.04 -0.53
N HIS A 155 6.87 8.88 -1.09
CA HIS A 155 7.09 7.95 -2.18
C HIS A 155 8.34 7.11 -1.88
N ALA A 156 8.24 5.81 -2.15
CA ALA A 156 9.39 4.97 -2.39
C ALA A 156 9.08 4.13 -3.62
N SER A 157 10.01 4.11 -4.58
CA SER A 157 9.88 3.31 -5.79
C SER A 157 10.01 1.83 -5.46
N GLY A 158 9.20 0.99 -6.10
CA GLY A 158 9.41 -0.46 -6.12
C GLY A 158 10.45 -0.91 -7.16
N HIS A 159 10.98 0.03 -7.95
CA HIS A 159 11.94 -0.22 -9.03
C HIS A 159 13.26 0.46 -8.73
N MET A 160 14.36 -0.18 -9.14
CA MET A 160 15.68 0.44 -9.18
C MET A 160 15.67 1.65 -10.13
N SER A 161 16.30 2.73 -9.68
CA SER A 161 16.62 3.87 -10.52
C SER A 161 17.60 3.50 -11.64
N GLU A 162 17.69 4.34 -12.67
CA GLU A 162 18.65 4.14 -13.77
C GLU A 162 20.09 3.95 -13.28
N ARG A 163 20.49 4.72 -12.26
CA ARG A 163 21.81 4.60 -11.64
C ARG A 163 22.00 3.24 -10.98
N GLU A 164 21.02 2.79 -10.19
CA GLU A 164 21.06 1.49 -9.52
C GLU A 164 21.06 0.33 -10.53
N ILE A 165 20.31 0.45 -11.62
CA ILE A 165 20.36 -0.50 -12.75
C ILE A 165 21.76 -0.55 -13.35
N ALA A 166 22.38 0.61 -13.63
CA ALA A 166 23.73 0.67 -14.19
C ALA A 166 24.78 0.08 -13.22
N ASP A 167 24.65 0.35 -11.92
CA ASP A 167 25.51 -0.20 -10.87
C ASP A 167 25.34 -1.73 -10.78
N MET A 168 24.10 -2.23 -10.84
CA MET A 168 23.80 -3.68 -10.88
C MET A 168 24.42 -4.36 -12.10
N ILE A 169 24.23 -3.80 -13.30
CA ILE A 169 24.80 -4.36 -14.54
C ILE A 169 26.32 -4.42 -14.44
N ARG A 170 26.97 -3.37 -13.93
CA ARG A 170 28.43 -3.34 -13.72
C ARG A 170 28.88 -4.39 -12.70
N ALA A 171 28.14 -4.56 -11.61
CA ALA A 171 28.48 -5.54 -10.57
C ALA A 171 28.32 -6.99 -11.03
N ILE A 172 27.27 -7.29 -11.81
CA ILE A 172 27.03 -8.63 -12.37
C ILE A 172 28.01 -8.94 -13.52
N ALA A 173 28.40 -7.93 -14.29
CA ALA A 173 29.20 -8.05 -15.51
C ALA A 173 28.66 -9.13 -16.48
N PRO A 174 27.39 -9.04 -16.90
CA PRO A 174 26.77 -10.07 -17.73
C PRO A 174 27.33 -10.07 -19.16
N LYS A 175 27.32 -11.23 -19.81
CA LYS A 175 27.69 -11.35 -21.24
C LYS A 175 26.69 -10.66 -22.18
N ALA A 176 25.41 -10.62 -21.79
CA ALA A 176 24.33 -9.98 -22.52
C ALA A 176 23.33 -9.37 -21.52
N VAL A 177 22.76 -8.22 -21.87
CA VAL A 177 21.65 -7.60 -21.13
C VAL A 177 20.39 -7.67 -21.99
N ILE A 178 19.31 -8.21 -21.43
CA ILE A 178 18.01 -8.33 -22.09
C ILE A 178 16.98 -7.51 -21.29
N PRO A 179 16.71 -6.25 -21.66
CA PRO A 179 15.78 -5.41 -20.93
C PRO A 179 14.34 -5.90 -21.13
N ILE A 180 13.67 -6.28 -20.04
CA ILE A 180 12.25 -6.63 -20.00
C ILE A 180 11.52 -5.70 -19.02
N HIS A 181 10.20 -5.62 -19.13
CA HIS A 181 9.36 -4.78 -18.27
C HIS A 181 9.73 -3.28 -18.31
N THR A 182 10.08 -2.77 -19.50
CA THR A 182 10.41 -1.37 -19.77
C THR A 182 9.88 -0.97 -21.16
N GLU A 183 9.44 0.28 -21.30
CA GLU A 183 9.05 0.85 -22.60
C GLU A 183 10.24 1.37 -23.40
N TYR A 184 11.42 1.50 -22.75
CA TYR A 184 12.62 2.10 -23.35
C TYR A 184 13.83 1.15 -23.32
N PRO A 185 13.74 -0.06 -23.90
CA PRO A 185 14.82 -1.05 -23.85
C PRO A 185 16.13 -0.53 -24.47
N GLY A 186 16.04 0.38 -25.45
CA GLY A 186 17.21 1.01 -26.08
C GLY A 186 18.12 1.80 -25.13
N ARG A 187 17.60 2.31 -23.99
CA ARG A 187 18.41 3.06 -23.01
C ARG A 187 19.50 2.21 -22.38
N PHE A 188 19.30 0.89 -22.31
CA PHE A 188 20.27 -0.02 -21.69
C PHE A 188 21.60 -0.13 -22.45
N THR A 189 21.63 0.30 -23.73
CA THR A 189 22.87 0.37 -24.54
C THR A 189 23.90 1.35 -23.96
N GLN A 190 23.48 2.24 -23.06
CA GLN A 190 24.37 3.15 -22.34
C GLN A 190 25.12 2.45 -21.19
N PHE A 191 24.64 1.29 -20.72
CA PHE A 191 25.17 0.60 -19.53
C PHE A 191 25.86 -0.73 -19.84
N ALA A 192 25.62 -1.32 -21.00
CA ALA A 192 26.23 -2.56 -21.43
C ALA A 192 26.58 -2.53 -22.92
N SER A 193 27.69 -3.16 -23.28
CA SER A 193 28.18 -3.26 -24.65
C SER A 193 27.36 -4.23 -25.52
N HIS A 194 26.72 -5.23 -24.91
CA HIS A 194 25.87 -6.19 -25.61
C HIS A 194 24.47 -6.20 -25.01
N VAL A 195 23.55 -5.53 -25.69
CA VAL A 195 22.13 -5.44 -25.33
C VAL A 195 21.29 -6.10 -26.41
N VAL A 196 20.44 -7.05 -26.02
CA VAL A 196 19.47 -7.70 -26.90
C VAL A 196 18.10 -7.16 -26.54
N GLN A 197 17.48 -6.42 -27.46
CA GLN A 197 16.15 -5.86 -27.24
C GLN A 197 15.10 -6.91 -27.63
N PRO A 198 14.30 -7.43 -26.66
CA PRO A 198 13.31 -8.45 -26.95
C PRO A 198 12.19 -7.89 -27.82
N VAL A 199 11.70 -8.70 -28.76
CA VAL A 199 10.47 -8.43 -29.52
C VAL A 199 9.38 -9.35 -28.98
N LEU A 200 8.19 -8.79 -28.71
CA LEU A 200 7.06 -9.55 -28.19
C LEU A 200 6.78 -10.77 -29.07
N ALA A 201 6.61 -11.94 -28.42
CA ALA A 201 6.32 -13.22 -29.06
C ALA A 201 7.34 -13.70 -30.11
N SER A 202 8.56 -13.14 -30.13
CA SER A 202 9.63 -13.58 -31.04
C SER A 202 10.70 -14.40 -30.30
N PRO A 203 11.17 -15.53 -30.85
CA PRO A 203 12.28 -16.29 -30.27
C PRO A 203 13.53 -15.43 -30.20
N MET A 204 14.22 -15.45 -29.06
CA MET A 204 15.52 -14.82 -28.91
C MET A 204 16.63 -15.87 -29.03
N PRO A 205 17.61 -15.69 -29.93
CA PRO A 205 18.81 -16.51 -29.93
C PRO A 205 19.66 -16.13 -28.72
N VAL A 206 19.73 -17.03 -27.74
CA VAL A 206 20.66 -16.91 -26.61
C VAL A 206 21.92 -17.66 -27.04
N GLY A 207 22.92 -16.91 -27.50
CA GLY A 207 24.23 -17.45 -27.88
C GLY A 207 25.03 -17.94 -26.68
#